data_AF-A0A8S8Y2M4-F1
#
_entry.id   AF-A0A8S8Y2M4-F1
#
_cell.length_a   1.000
_cell.length_b   1.000
_cell.length_c   1.000
_cell.angle_alpha   90.00
_cell.angle_beta   90.00
_cell.angle_gamma   90.00
#
_symmetry.space_group_name_H-M   'P 1'
#
loop_
_entity.id
_entity.type
_entity.pdbx_description
1 polymer ?
#
loop_
_entity_poly.entity_id
_entity_poly.type
_entity_poly.pdbx_seq_one_letter_code
_entity_poly.pdbx_strand_id
1 'polypeptide(L)'
;MRECPYVIQKPDPRVLLIELGDFAKVFRMYGWVEDYSDEYVARDWLLKNIDERFKAEGIEIPFPTSVEISGKASPGFNKNHKNASVRKARLQMVKEDKQLNKERAAAKEEIESITEKLKDPDLDKKTRTVLEEDLRELNSLLSMFEAGGDD
;
A
#
# COMPACT_ATOMS: atom_id res chain seq x y z
N MET A 1 21.38 48.78 -13.52
CA MET A 1 21.09 49.15 -14.94
C MET A 1 21.21 50.64 -15.19
N ARG A 2 20.50 51.52 -14.48
CA ARG A 2 20.57 52.98 -14.71
C ARG A 2 21.96 53.59 -14.46
N GLU A 3 22.77 52.92 -13.64
CA GLU A 3 24.15 53.31 -13.35
C GLU A 3 25.18 52.72 -14.34
N CYS A 4 24.76 51.83 -15.25
CA CYS A 4 25.69 51.24 -16.21
C CYS A 4 26.03 52.29 -17.27
N PRO A 5 27.31 52.62 -17.49
CA PRO A 5 27.70 53.65 -18.46
C PRO A 5 27.39 53.25 -19.91
N TYR A 6 27.27 51.96 -20.19
CA TYR A 6 27.01 51.41 -21.53
C TYR A 6 25.52 51.28 -21.85
N VAL A 7 24.63 51.49 -20.87
CA VAL A 7 23.18 51.40 -21.08
C VAL A 7 22.61 52.80 -21.28
N ILE A 8 21.96 53.02 -22.42
CA ILE A 8 21.32 54.31 -22.71
C ILE A 8 20.08 54.51 -21.83
N GLN A 9 19.79 55.77 -21.47
CA GLN A 9 18.64 56.10 -20.62
C GLN A 9 17.32 56.17 -21.38
N LYS A 10 17.37 56.33 -22.72
CA LYS A 10 16.19 56.36 -23.58
C LYS A 10 16.41 55.38 -24.73
N PRO A 11 15.70 54.24 -24.76
CA PRO A 11 14.56 53.88 -23.88
C PRO A 11 14.96 53.55 -22.43
N ASP A 12 14.06 53.75 -21.45
CA ASP A 12 14.36 53.53 -20.02
C ASP A 12 14.46 52.03 -19.70
N PRO A 13 15.60 51.53 -19.15
CA PRO A 13 15.81 50.13 -18.80
C PRO A 13 14.69 49.57 -17.91
N ARG A 14 14.25 48.36 -18.21
CA ARG A 14 13.14 47.71 -17.50
C ARG A 14 13.57 46.40 -16.87
N VAL A 15 13.16 46.19 -15.63
CA VAL A 15 13.28 44.89 -14.93
C VAL A 15 11.88 44.37 -14.68
N LEU A 16 11.61 43.15 -15.11
CA LEU A 16 10.33 42.48 -14.91
C LEU A 16 10.56 41.16 -14.18
N LEU A 17 9.76 40.87 -13.16
CA LEU A 17 9.63 39.51 -12.65
C LEU A 17 8.78 38.73 -13.67
N ILE A 18 9.35 37.70 -14.27
CA ILE A 18 8.67 36.92 -15.32
C ILE A 18 8.10 35.62 -14.79
N GLU A 19 8.76 35.03 -13.78
CA GLU A 19 8.40 33.71 -13.28
C GLU A 19 8.86 33.52 -11.83
N LEU A 20 8.09 32.72 -11.09
CA LEU A 20 8.50 32.11 -9.83
C LEU A 20 8.79 30.64 -10.12
N GLY A 21 10.06 30.33 -10.40
CA GLY A 21 10.50 28.97 -10.68
C GLY A 21 10.63 28.14 -9.40
N ASP A 22 10.85 26.84 -9.56
CA ASP A 22 10.86 25.86 -8.45
C ASP A 22 11.87 26.21 -7.35
N PHE A 23 13.00 26.81 -7.72
CA PHE A 23 14.07 27.17 -6.79
C PHE A 23 14.53 28.62 -6.90
N ALA A 24 13.88 29.47 -7.71
CA ALA A 24 14.37 30.82 -7.97
C ALA A 24 13.26 31.80 -8.38
N LYS A 25 13.48 33.10 -8.12
CA LYS A 25 12.68 34.19 -8.69
C LYS A 25 13.36 34.67 -9.97
N VAL A 26 12.71 34.56 -11.11
CA VAL A 26 13.32 34.84 -12.41
C VAL A 26 12.95 36.25 -12.86
N PHE A 27 13.97 37.10 -12.97
CA PHE A 27 13.84 38.46 -13.49
C PHE A 27 14.40 38.56 -14.90
N ARG A 28 13.67 39.25 -15.79
CA ARG A 28 14.15 39.64 -17.11
C ARG A 28 14.49 41.11 -17.11
N MET A 29 15.67 41.41 -17.63
CA MET A 29 16.22 42.76 -17.72
C MET A 29 16.29 43.18 -19.19
N TYR A 30 15.72 44.34 -19.50
CA TYR A 30 15.81 44.98 -20.80
C TYR A 30 16.67 46.24 -20.66
N GLY A 31 17.78 46.28 -21.39
CA GLY A 31 18.63 47.44 -21.55
C GLY A 31 18.95 47.64 -23.01
N TRP A 32 19.21 48.88 -23.41
CA TRP A 32 19.60 49.23 -24.76
C TRP A 32 21.03 49.76 -24.73
N VAL A 33 21.81 49.39 -25.73
CA VAL A 33 23.18 49.88 -25.95
C VAL A 33 23.19 50.73 -27.21
N GLU A 34 24.08 51.72 -27.28
CA GLU A 34 24.21 52.58 -28.46
C GLU A 34 24.89 51.86 -29.62
N ASP A 35 25.99 51.17 -29.33
CA ASP A 35 26.70 50.30 -30.27
C ASP A 35 26.59 48.83 -29.84
N TYR A 36 26.44 47.95 -30.84
CA TYR A 36 26.42 46.51 -30.65
C TYR A 36 27.76 45.98 -30.09
N SER A 37 28.88 46.67 -30.40
CA SER A 37 30.20 46.29 -29.87
C SER A 37 30.27 46.36 -28.33
N ASP A 38 29.46 47.22 -27.71
CA ASP A 38 29.41 47.42 -26.26
C ASP A 38 28.52 46.42 -25.53
N GLU A 39 27.71 45.61 -26.24
CA GLU A 39 26.76 44.68 -25.62
C GLU A 39 27.43 43.75 -24.60
N TYR A 40 28.58 43.18 -24.98
CA TYR A 40 29.31 42.24 -24.14
C TYR A 40 29.84 42.91 -22.87
N VAL A 41 30.39 44.12 -23.00
CA VAL A 41 30.95 44.89 -21.88
C VAL A 41 29.84 45.36 -20.95
N ALA A 42 28.73 45.83 -21.51
CA ALA A 42 27.54 46.21 -20.76
C ALA A 42 26.97 45.04 -19.95
N ARG A 43 26.88 43.85 -20.56
CA ARG A 43 26.36 42.65 -19.91
C ARG A 43 27.26 42.20 -18.75
N ASP A 44 28.57 42.13 -18.98
CA ASP A 44 29.52 41.74 -17.95
C ASP A 44 29.50 42.70 -16.75
N TRP A 45 29.53 44.01 -17.02
CA TRP A 45 29.44 45.04 -15.98
C TRP A 45 28.15 44.90 -15.15
N LEU A 46 27.02 44.66 -15.81
CA LEU A 46 25.74 44.47 -15.15
C LEU A 46 25.73 43.22 -14.27
N LEU A 47 26.18 42.07 -14.79
CA LEU A 47 26.19 40.82 -14.03
C LEU A 47 27.09 40.93 -12.79
N LYS A 48 28.29 41.51 -12.94
CA LYS A 48 29.21 41.74 -11.83
C LYS A 48 28.60 42.64 -10.75
N ASN A 49 28.06 43.79 -11.16
CA ASN A 49 27.51 44.76 -10.20
C ASN A 49 26.24 44.22 -9.50
N ILE A 50 25.43 43.41 -10.20
CA ILE A 50 24.29 42.72 -9.58
C ILE A 50 24.77 41.73 -8.52
N ASP A 51 25.76 40.89 -8.83
CA ASP A 51 26.32 39.93 -7.87
C ASP A 51 26.92 40.62 -6.63
N GLU A 52 27.70 41.69 -6.84
CA GLU A 52 28.29 42.48 -5.75
C GLU A 52 27.22 43.14 -4.87
N ARG A 53 26.18 43.72 -5.47
CA ARG A 53 25.06 44.31 -4.72
C ARG A 53 24.22 43.28 -3.99
N PHE A 54 23.93 42.15 -4.63
CA PHE A 54 23.18 41.06 -3.99
C PHE A 54 23.94 40.53 -2.78
N LYS A 55 25.26 40.34 -2.90
CA LYS A 55 26.12 39.97 -1.76
C LYS A 55 26.09 41.02 -0.65
N ALA A 56 26.18 42.30 -0.99
CA ALA A 56 26.15 43.39 -0.01
C ALA A 56 24.79 43.49 0.73
N GLU A 57 23.69 43.20 0.03
CA GLU A 57 22.33 43.19 0.59
C GLU A 57 21.95 41.86 1.26
N GLY A 58 22.83 40.85 1.23
CA GLY A 58 22.55 39.52 1.79
C GLY A 58 21.53 38.70 0.97
N ILE A 59 21.37 39.03 -0.31
CA ILE A 59 20.54 38.28 -1.26
C ILE A 59 21.38 37.16 -1.86
N GLU A 60 21.06 35.92 -1.50
CA GLU A 60 21.73 34.73 -2.02
C GLU A 60 21.04 34.22 -3.30
N ILE A 61 21.83 33.83 -4.31
CA ILE A 61 21.32 33.20 -5.53
C ILE A 61 21.17 31.69 -5.24
N PRO A 62 19.94 31.16 -5.26
CA PRO A 62 19.67 29.79 -4.81
C PRO A 62 20.18 28.74 -5.81
N PHE A 63 20.74 27.66 -5.28
CA PHE A 63 20.95 26.41 -6.01
C PHE A 63 19.69 25.52 -5.94
N PRO A 64 19.47 24.60 -6.89
CA PRO A 64 18.37 23.64 -6.82
C PRO A 64 18.39 22.91 -5.46
N THR A 65 17.30 23.04 -4.69
CA THR A 65 17.23 22.54 -3.31
C THR A 65 16.19 21.44 -3.22
N SER A 66 16.60 20.20 -2.98
CA SER A 66 15.67 19.11 -2.68
C SER A 66 15.37 19.06 -1.18
N VAL A 67 14.10 19.11 -0.80
CA VAL A 67 13.68 18.90 0.59
C VAL A 67 13.45 17.41 0.80
N GLU A 68 14.39 16.74 1.47
CA GLU A 68 14.21 15.35 1.86
C GLU A 68 13.20 15.25 3.00
N ILE A 69 11.98 14.82 2.67
CA ILE A 69 11.01 14.42 3.69
C ILE A 69 11.43 13.02 4.14
N SER A 70 12.17 12.93 5.24
CA SER A 70 12.36 11.64 5.93
C SER A 70 10.99 11.14 6.36
N GLY A 71 10.45 10.19 5.59
CA GLY A 71 9.19 9.55 5.91
C GLY A 71 9.33 8.97 7.31
N LYS A 72 8.53 9.45 8.27
CA LYS A 72 8.32 8.71 9.51
C LYS A 72 8.03 7.29 9.10
N ALA A 73 8.88 6.35 9.53
CA ALA A 73 8.67 4.94 9.26
C ALA A 73 7.20 4.64 9.52
N SER A 74 6.48 4.22 8.48
CA SER A 74 5.14 3.70 8.65
C SER A 74 5.22 2.67 9.78
N PRO A 75 4.28 2.67 10.75
CA PRO A 75 4.36 1.78 11.89
C PRO A 75 4.54 0.37 11.34
N GLY A 76 5.71 -0.21 11.60
CA GLY A 76 6.18 -1.40 10.91
C GLY A 76 5.10 -2.46 10.96
N PHE A 77 4.74 -2.98 9.79
CA PHE A 77 3.71 -4.00 9.65
C PHE A 77 3.95 -5.13 10.66
N ASN A 78 3.09 -5.21 11.68
CA ASN A 78 3.37 -5.95 12.90
C ASN A 78 3.20 -7.47 12.63
N LYS A 79 4.27 -8.12 12.11
CA LYS A 79 4.30 -9.54 11.73
C LYS A 79 3.85 -10.47 12.88
N ASN A 80 4.02 -10.04 14.13
CA ASN A 80 3.65 -10.80 15.32
C ASN A 80 2.15 -11.08 15.43
N HIS A 81 1.29 -10.16 14.97
CA HIS A 81 -0.17 -10.33 15.06
C HIS A 81 -0.66 -11.42 14.08
N LYS A 82 -0.03 -11.55 12.91
CA LYS A 82 -0.34 -12.60 11.93
C LYS A 82 0.05 -13.98 12.43
N ASN A 83 1.25 -14.12 13.00
CA ASN A 83 1.75 -15.42 13.45
C ASN A 83 0.92 -16.01 14.60
N ALA A 84 0.46 -15.17 15.54
CA ALA A 84 -0.42 -15.59 16.63
C ALA A 84 -1.81 -16.04 16.13
N SER A 85 -2.40 -15.28 15.19
CA SER A 85 -3.70 -15.61 14.60
C SER A 85 -3.66 -16.92 13.82
N VAL A 86 -2.62 -17.13 13.01
CA VAL A 86 -2.44 -18.37 12.23
C VAL A 86 -2.26 -19.59 13.13
N ARG A 87 -1.50 -19.45 14.23
CA ARG A 87 -1.32 -20.55 15.19
C ARG A 87 -2.62 -20.91 15.90
N LYS A 88 -3.44 -19.93 16.28
CA LYS A 88 -4.74 -20.16 16.91
C LYS A 88 -5.70 -20.87 15.95
N ALA A 89 -5.76 -20.45 14.69
CA ALA A 89 -6.57 -21.10 13.67
C ALA A 89 -6.16 -22.56 13.44
N ARG A 90 -4.85 -22.84 13.32
CA ARG A 90 -4.34 -24.22 13.18
C ARG A 90 -4.70 -25.11 14.36
N LEU A 91 -4.58 -24.60 15.59
CA LEU A 91 -4.97 -25.36 16.79
C LEU A 91 -6.47 -25.66 16.82
N GLN A 92 -7.31 -24.72 16.35
CA GLN A 92 -8.74 -24.91 16.25
C GLN A 92 -9.09 -25.98 15.21
N MET A 93 -8.49 -25.92 14.01
CA MET A 93 -8.68 -26.93 12.96
C MET A 93 -8.30 -28.33 13.44
N VAL A 94 -7.15 -28.48 14.09
CA VAL A 94 -6.72 -29.80 14.61
C VAL A 94 -7.67 -30.33 15.68
N LYS A 95 -8.25 -29.45 16.50
CA LYS A 95 -9.22 -29.85 17.52
C LYS A 95 -10.55 -30.28 16.90
N GLU A 96 -11.03 -29.52 15.91
CA GLU A 96 -12.25 -29.81 15.15
C GLU A 96 -12.12 -31.11 14.36
N ASP A 97 -11.01 -31.32 13.63
CA ASP A 97 -10.72 -32.57 12.92
C ASP A 97 -10.73 -33.78 13.84
N LYS A 98 -10.12 -33.66 15.03
CA LYS A 98 -10.11 -34.74 16.01
C LYS A 98 -11.50 -35.04 16.55
N GLN A 99 -12.35 -34.02 16.69
CA GLN A 99 -13.73 -34.20 17.14
C GLN A 99 -14.57 -34.85 16.04
N LEU A 100 -14.50 -34.34 14.81
CA LEU A 100 -15.18 -34.90 13.65
C LEU A 100 -14.79 -36.36 13.40
N ASN A 101 -13.50 -36.71 13.55
CA ASN A 101 -13.05 -38.09 13.38
C ASN A 101 -13.62 -39.04 14.47
N LYS A 102 -13.82 -38.55 15.69
CA LYS A 102 -14.48 -39.33 16.75
C LYS A 102 -15.97 -39.51 16.46
N GLU A 103 -16.65 -38.46 16.01
CA GLU A 103 -18.08 -38.52 15.64
C GLU A 103 -18.29 -39.49 14.46
N ARG A 104 -17.38 -39.50 13.48
CA ARG A 104 -17.37 -40.49 12.38
C ARG A 104 -17.17 -41.91 12.87
N ALA A 105 -16.23 -42.14 13.79
CA ALA A 105 -15.98 -43.47 14.35
C ALA A 105 -17.20 -43.98 15.11
N ALA A 106 -17.81 -43.15 15.95
CA ALA A 106 -19.02 -43.50 16.70
C ALA A 106 -20.20 -43.82 15.77
N ALA A 107 -20.45 -42.99 14.74
CA ALA A 107 -21.52 -43.25 13.78
C ALA A 107 -21.31 -44.57 13.02
N LYS A 108 -20.07 -44.95 12.71
CA LYS A 108 -19.75 -46.24 12.07
C LYS A 108 -20.02 -47.43 13.01
N GLU A 109 -19.62 -47.32 14.28
CA GLU A 109 -19.90 -48.34 15.30
C GLU A 109 -21.41 -48.52 15.53
N GLU A 110 -22.16 -47.41 15.55
CA GLU A 110 -23.62 -47.45 15.70
C GLU A 110 -24.30 -48.13 14.50
N ILE A 111 -23.89 -47.81 13.27
CA ILE A 111 -24.37 -48.50 12.06
C ILE A 111 -24.05 -49.99 12.13
N GLU A 112 -22.85 -50.38 12.54
CA GLU A 112 -22.48 -51.79 12.68
C GLU A 112 -23.42 -52.48 13.69
N SER A 113 -23.69 -51.87 14.84
CA SER A 113 -24.60 -52.42 15.85
C SER A 113 -26.05 -52.53 15.36
N ILE A 114 -26.53 -51.55 14.58
CA ILE A 114 -27.89 -51.55 14.02
C ILE A 114 -28.00 -52.61 12.91
N THR A 115 -26.98 -52.74 12.06
CA THR A 115 -26.96 -53.76 11.01
C THR A 115 -26.87 -55.17 11.58
N GLU A 116 -26.21 -55.37 12.72
CA GLU A 116 -26.21 -56.65 13.45
C GLU A 116 -27.61 -56.99 13.99
N LYS A 117 -28.28 -56.04 14.67
CA LYS A 117 -29.65 -56.24 15.19
C LYS A 117 -30.69 -56.47 14.08
N LEU A 118 -30.48 -55.92 12.89
CA LEU A 118 -31.35 -56.15 11.73
C LEU A 118 -31.20 -57.55 11.10
N LYS A 119 -30.13 -58.30 11.43
CA LYS A 119 -29.95 -59.70 10.99
C LYS A 119 -30.77 -60.70 11.80
N ASP A 120 -31.28 -60.30 12.97
CA ASP A 120 -32.07 -61.19 13.83
C ASP A 120 -33.45 -61.49 13.19
N PRO A 121 -33.79 -62.78 12.93
CA PRO A 121 -35.02 -63.15 12.23
C PRO A 121 -36.31 -63.06 13.07
N ASP A 122 -36.19 -62.81 14.38
CA ASP A 122 -37.32 -62.73 15.34
C ASP A 122 -37.68 -61.28 15.73
N LEU A 123 -37.22 -60.30 14.93
CA LEU A 123 -37.42 -58.88 15.24
C LEU A 123 -38.84 -58.40 14.87
N ASP A 124 -39.49 -57.65 15.77
CA ASP A 124 -40.82 -57.08 15.51
C ASP A 124 -40.79 -56.09 14.33
N LYS A 125 -41.89 -56.05 13.57
CA LYS A 125 -42.01 -55.22 12.37
C LYS A 125 -41.86 -53.73 12.69
N LYS A 126 -42.32 -53.27 13.86
CA LYS A 126 -42.19 -51.87 14.29
C LYS A 126 -40.75 -51.52 14.69
N THR A 127 -40.06 -52.41 15.39
CA THR A 127 -38.66 -52.20 15.77
C THR A 127 -37.74 -52.23 14.56
N ARG A 128 -38.05 -53.08 13.58
CA ARG A 128 -37.33 -53.12 12.31
C ARG A 128 -37.44 -51.81 11.53
N THR A 129 -38.64 -51.23 11.43
CA THR A 129 -38.82 -49.95 10.72
C THR A 129 -38.09 -48.79 11.38
N VAL A 130 -38.04 -48.77 12.73
CA VAL A 130 -37.30 -47.73 13.47
C VAL A 130 -35.79 -47.87 13.24
N LEU A 131 -35.25 -49.10 13.33
CA LEU A 131 -33.83 -49.33 13.06
C LEU A 131 -33.42 -49.04 11.62
N GLU A 132 -34.30 -49.29 10.64
CA GLU A 132 -34.07 -48.92 9.24
C GLU A 132 -34.08 -47.39 9.02
N GLU A 133 -34.90 -46.65 9.79
CA GLU A 133 -34.94 -45.19 9.79
C GLU A 133 -33.67 -44.60 10.43
N ASP A 134 -33.28 -45.07 11.61
CA ASP A 134 -32.04 -44.67 12.30
C ASP A 134 -30.80 -44.93 11.42
N LEU A 135 -30.74 -46.08 10.74
CA LEU A 135 -29.67 -46.42 9.80
C LEU A 135 -29.62 -45.41 8.63
N ARG A 136 -30.78 -45.00 8.11
CA ARG A 136 -30.87 -44.01 7.02
C ARG A 136 -30.40 -42.63 7.48
N GLU A 137 -30.74 -42.21 8.69
CA GLU A 137 -30.28 -40.95 9.27
C GLU A 137 -28.77 -40.94 9.49
N LEU A 138 -28.21 -41.99 10.09
CA LEU A 138 -26.76 -42.13 10.30
C LEU A 138 -25.97 -42.18 8.99
N ASN A 139 -26.48 -42.88 7.97
CA ASN A 139 -25.89 -42.88 6.62
C ASN A 139 -25.98 -41.50 5.96
N SER A 140 -27.08 -40.76 6.14
CA SER A 140 -27.20 -39.39 5.63
C SER A 140 -26.20 -38.46 6.32
N LEU A 141 -26.00 -38.60 7.64
CA LEU A 141 -25.01 -37.83 8.39
C LEU A 141 -23.60 -38.14 7.88
N LEU A 142 -23.24 -39.41 7.70
CA LEU A 142 -21.94 -39.81 7.15
C LEU A 142 -21.72 -39.31 5.72
N SER A 143 -22.74 -39.36 4.86
CA SER A 143 -22.65 -38.87 3.48
C SER A 143 -22.37 -37.36 3.41
N MET A 144 -22.96 -36.56 4.32
CA MET A 144 -22.66 -35.13 4.44
C MET A 144 -21.20 -34.88 4.85
N PHE A 145 -20.59 -35.78 5.62
CA PHE A 145 -19.19 -35.69 6.01
C PHE A 145 -18.21 -36.16 4.92
N GLU A 146 -18.60 -37.08 4.04
CA GLU A 146 -17.76 -37.59 2.95
C GLU A 146 -17.72 -36.65 1.73
N ALA A 147 -18.79 -35.91 1.47
CA ALA A 147 -18.89 -34.98 0.34
C ALA A 147 -17.92 -33.77 0.39
N GLY A 148 -17.21 -33.56 1.50
CA GLY A 148 -16.23 -32.49 1.68
C GLY A 148 -14.77 -32.95 1.69
N GLY A 149 -14.48 -34.22 1.34
CA GLY A 149 -13.15 -34.83 1.46
C GLY A 149 -12.33 -34.96 0.17
N ASP A 150 -12.87 -34.60 -0.99
CA ASP A 150 -12.19 -34.64 -2.29
C ASP A 150 -11.85 -33.21 -2.75
N ASP A 151 -10.70 -32.68 -2.32
CA ASP A 151 -9.88 -31.67 -3.00
C ASP A 151 -8.46 -31.63 -2.40
#